data_AF-A0A379VWH1-F1
#
_entry.id   AF-A0A379VWH1-F1
#
_cell.length_a   1.000
_cell.length_b   1.000
_cell.length_c   1.000
_cell.angle_alpha   90.00
_cell.angle_beta   90.00
_cell.angle_gamma   90.00
#
_symmetry.space_group_name_H-M   'P 1'
#
loop_
_entity.id
_entity.type
_entity.pdbx_description
1 polymer ?
#
loop_
_entity_poly.entity_id
_entity_poly.type
_entity_poly.pdbx_seq_one_letter_code
_entity_poly.pdbx_strand_id
1 'polypeptide(L)'
;MQRKSCQVMIKPTGSVCNLDCKYCFYLEKEMLYPDRKNHYKMTEETLALFVQQHIAAQDVDEVIFAWQGGEPTLMGLPFYRQAVALQQRYANGKAIVNTFQTNGILIDDEWAEILQGA
;
A
#
# COMPACT_ATOMS: atom_id res chain seq x y z
N MET A 1 6.41 9.52 29.40
CA MET A 1 5.69 10.09 28.25
C MET A 1 5.25 8.94 27.35
N GLN A 2 4.02 8.96 26.85
CA GLN A 2 3.52 7.94 25.92
C GLN A 2 4.09 8.22 24.53
N ARG A 3 4.80 7.23 23.97
CA ARG A 3 5.31 7.25 22.59
C ARG A 3 4.13 7.33 21.61
N LYS A 4 4.23 8.20 20.60
CA LYS A 4 3.16 8.43 19.62
C LYS A 4 3.22 7.41 18.48
N SER A 5 2.07 6.92 18.01
CA SER A 5 1.98 6.06 16.84
C SER A 5 0.64 6.26 16.13
N CYS A 6 0.60 6.03 14.81
CA CYS A 6 -0.63 5.99 14.03
C CYS A 6 -0.61 4.85 13.01
N GLN A 7 -1.77 4.27 12.71
CA GLN A 7 -1.91 3.24 11.68
C GLN A 7 -2.63 3.82 10.46
N VAL A 8 -2.07 3.58 9.28
CA VAL A 8 -2.63 4.03 8.00
C VAL A 8 -2.92 2.82 7.13
N MET A 9 -4.13 2.76 6.56
CA MET A 9 -4.46 1.83 5.49
C MET A 9 -4.23 2.50 4.14
N ILE A 10 -3.30 1.95 3.37
CA ILE A 10 -2.78 2.53 2.14
C ILE A 10 -3.52 1.90 0.97
N LYS A 11 -4.06 2.73 0.08
CA LYS A 11 -4.93 2.28 -1.02
C LYS A 11 -4.34 2.71 -2.36
N PRO A 12 -3.28 2.04 -2.84
CA PRO A 12 -2.48 2.54 -3.95
C PRO A 12 -3.23 2.50 -5.29
N THR A 13 -4.32 1.74 -5.40
CA THR A 13 -5.19 1.68 -6.58
C THR A 13 -6.55 2.34 -6.35
N GLY A 14 -6.72 3.08 -5.24
CA GLY A 14 -7.99 3.68 -4.89
C GLY A 14 -9.08 2.63 -4.62
N SER A 15 -10.14 2.63 -5.42
CA SER A 15 -11.25 1.66 -5.39
C SER A 15 -11.18 0.59 -6.47
N VAL A 16 -10.24 0.69 -7.41
CA VAL A 16 -10.16 -0.20 -8.58
C VAL A 16 -9.76 -1.61 -8.17
N CYS A 17 -10.47 -2.59 -8.71
CA CYS A 17 -10.26 -4.02 -8.49
C CYS A 17 -10.51 -4.78 -9.81
N ASN A 18 -9.90 -5.94 -9.97
CA ASN A 18 -10.13 -6.86 -11.10
C ASN A 18 -11.30 -7.83 -10.87
N LEU A 19 -12.02 -7.68 -9.76
CA LEU A 19 -13.21 -8.45 -9.40
C LEU A 19 -14.40 -7.53 -9.16
N ASP A 20 -15.60 -8.07 -9.39
CA ASP A 20 -16.88 -7.44 -9.07
C ASP A 20 -17.67 -8.29 -8.07
N CYS A 21 -17.15 -8.39 -6.84
CA CYS A 21 -17.80 -9.17 -5.79
C CYS A 21 -19.14 -8.52 -5.41
N LYS A 22 -20.25 -9.28 -5.46
CA LYS A 22 -21.62 -8.78 -5.22
C LYS A 22 -21.84 -8.02 -3.91
N TYR A 23 -21.01 -8.28 -2.90
CA TYR A 23 -21.08 -7.66 -1.57
C TYR A 23 -20.08 -6.50 -1.38
N CYS A 24 -19.28 -6.18 -2.40
CA CYS A 24 -18.23 -5.19 -2.29
C CYS A 24 -18.76 -3.77 -2.54
N PHE A 25 -19.05 -3.05 -1.46
CA PHE A 25 -19.41 -1.62 -1.51
C PHE A 25 -18.24 -0.72 -1.96
N TYR A 26 -17.05 -1.27 -2.18
CA TYR A 26 -15.83 -0.49 -2.41
C TYR A 26 -15.68 -0.04 -3.86
N LEU A 27 -16.14 -0.85 -4.83
CA LEU A 27 -16.09 -0.52 -6.26
C LEU A 27 -16.92 0.72 -6.61
N GLU A 28 -18.11 0.83 -6.02
CA GLU A 28 -19.03 1.95 -6.22
C GLU A 28 -18.40 3.31 -5.90
N LYS A 29 -17.35 3.34 -5.07
CA LYS A 29 -16.61 4.57 -4.74
C LYS A 29 -15.90 5.19 -5.94
N GLU A 30 -15.71 4.44 -7.02
CA GLU A 30 -15.23 4.99 -8.29
C GLU A 30 -16.17 6.11 -8.82
N MET A 31 -17.48 6.04 -8.51
CA MET A 31 -18.45 7.09 -8.87
C MET A 31 -18.21 8.41 -8.14
N LEU A 32 -17.54 8.39 -6.98
CA LEU A 32 -17.19 9.60 -6.24
C LEU A 32 -16.02 10.37 -6.86
N TYR A 33 -15.22 9.69 -7.70
CA TYR A 33 -14.01 10.23 -8.29
C TYR A 33 -13.93 9.91 -9.80
N PRO A 34 -14.84 10.44 -10.63
CA PRO A 34 -14.95 10.08 -12.04
C PRO A 34 -13.66 10.37 -12.84
N ASP A 35 -12.92 11.42 -12.49
CA ASP A 35 -11.66 11.77 -13.17
C ASP A 35 -10.50 10.83 -12.81
N ARG A 36 -10.62 10.09 -11.69
CA ARG A 36 -9.60 9.15 -11.22
C ARG A 36 -9.66 7.79 -11.90
N LYS A 37 -10.70 7.51 -12.70
CA LYS A 37 -10.79 6.25 -13.46
C LYS A 37 -9.56 5.99 -14.33
N ASN A 38 -9.04 7.04 -14.97
CA ASN A 38 -7.88 6.94 -15.86
C ASN A 38 -6.52 7.07 -15.13
N HIS A 39 -6.54 7.48 -13.85
CA HIS A 39 -5.35 7.78 -13.04
C HIS A 39 -5.52 7.26 -11.61
N TYR A 40 -5.95 6.00 -11.46
CA TYR A 40 -6.29 5.41 -10.16
C TYR A 40 -5.05 4.98 -9.35
N LYS A 41 -3.89 4.88 -10.00
CA LYS A 41 -2.62 4.47 -9.39
C LYS A 41 -1.98 5.62 -8.62
N MET A 42 -1.52 5.32 -7.41
CA MET A 42 -0.66 6.20 -6.63
C MET A 42 0.61 6.52 -7.41
N THR A 43 0.98 7.81 -7.48
CA THR A 43 2.20 8.25 -8.17
C THR A 43 3.44 7.95 -7.34
N GLU A 44 4.60 7.86 -8.00
CA GLU A 44 5.90 7.70 -7.32
C GLU A 44 6.19 8.85 -6.35
N GLU A 45 5.87 10.08 -6.74
CA GLU A 45 5.99 11.27 -5.89
C GLU A 45 5.14 11.14 -4.62
N THR A 46 3.89 10.70 -4.76
CA THR A 46 2.99 10.47 -3.62
C THR A 46 3.54 9.38 -2.71
N LEU A 47 4.03 8.27 -3.28
CA LEU A 47 4.62 7.16 -2.54
C LEU A 47 5.84 7.63 -1.72
N ALA A 48 6.77 8.36 -2.35
CA ALA A 48 7.98 8.85 -1.70
C ALA A 48 7.65 9.79 -0.53
N LEU A 49 6.77 10.77 -0.77
CA LEU A 49 6.35 11.72 0.27
C LEU A 49 5.62 11.00 1.41
N PHE A 50 4.71 10.08 1.08
CA PHE A 50 3.96 9.31 2.06
C PHE A 50 4.87 8.45 2.94
N VAL A 51 5.81 7.69 2.36
CA VAL A 51 6.73 6.84 3.13
C VAL A 51 7.56 7.66 4.11
N GLN A 52 8.12 8.78 3.64
CA GLN A 52 8.92 9.67 4.48
C GLN A 52 8.09 10.24 5.64
N GLN A 53 6.89 10.74 5.36
CA GLN A 53 6.01 11.34 6.38
C GLN A 53 5.47 10.31 7.37
N HIS A 54 5.07 9.13 6.89
CA HIS A 54 4.53 8.06 7.73
C HIS A 54 5.57 7.59 8.75
N ILE A 55 6.81 7.34 8.32
CA ILE A 55 7.89 6.95 9.23
C ILE A 55 8.25 8.07 10.21
N ALA A 56 8.26 9.33 9.75
CA ALA A 56 8.55 10.48 10.61
C ALA A 56 7.47 10.70 11.69
N ALA A 57 6.23 10.31 11.43
CA ALA A 57 5.11 10.45 12.37
C ALA A 57 5.10 9.37 13.48
N GLN A 58 5.87 8.29 13.35
CA GLN A 58 5.96 7.24 14.36
C GLN A 58 7.05 7.57 15.39
N ASP A 59 6.74 7.51 16.68
CA ASP A 59 7.70 7.56 17.79
C ASP A 59 7.80 6.18 18.47
N VAL A 60 7.76 5.13 17.67
CA VAL A 60 7.83 3.71 18.08
C VAL A 60 8.89 2.99 17.25
N ASP A 61 9.33 1.84 17.75
CA ASP A 61 10.44 1.07 17.16
C ASP A 61 10.01 0.28 15.91
N GLU A 62 8.70 0.14 15.67
CA GLU A 62 8.12 -0.56 14.52
C GLU A 62 7.14 0.33 13.74
N VAL A 63 7.26 0.34 12.41
CA VAL A 63 6.35 1.06 11.51
C VAL A 63 5.64 0.08 10.58
N ILE A 64 4.31 0.04 10.67
CA ILE A 64 3.48 -0.84 9.84
C ILE A 64 2.99 -0.09 8.60
N PHE A 65 3.20 -0.68 7.43
CA PHE A 65 2.63 -0.30 6.15
C PHE A 65 1.57 -1.32 5.74
N ALA A 66 0.29 -0.96 5.86
CA ALA A 66 -0.82 -1.84 5.53
C ALA A 66 -1.39 -1.53 4.14
N TRP A 67 -1.12 -2.41 3.17
CA TRP A 67 -1.54 -2.27 1.77
C TRP A 67 -2.92 -2.91 1.53
N GLN A 68 -3.84 -2.15 0.96
CA GLN A 68 -5.24 -2.56 0.72
C GLN A 68 -5.82 -1.90 -0.56
N GLY A 69 -7.06 -2.25 -0.92
CA GLY A 69 -7.93 -1.48 -1.82
C GLY A 69 -7.55 -1.55 -3.30
N GLY A 70 -8.49 -1.31 -4.23
CA GLY A 70 -9.59 -2.26 -4.35
C GLY A 70 -8.98 -3.66 -4.47
N GLU A 71 -8.11 -3.84 -5.46
CA GLU A 71 -7.05 -4.86 -5.44
C GLU A 71 -5.65 -4.20 -5.56
N PRO A 72 -4.78 -4.34 -4.55
CA PRO A 72 -3.46 -3.70 -4.54
C PRO A 72 -2.45 -4.33 -5.52
N THR A 73 -2.57 -5.62 -5.87
CA THR A 73 -1.65 -6.26 -6.84
C THR A 73 -1.67 -5.62 -8.22
N LEU A 74 -2.72 -4.85 -8.57
CA LEU A 74 -2.81 -4.09 -9.82
C LEU A 74 -1.76 -2.97 -9.96
N MET A 75 -1.06 -2.60 -8.87
CA MET A 75 0.11 -1.72 -8.97
C MET A 75 1.30 -2.40 -9.65
N GLY A 76 1.40 -3.72 -9.56
CA GLY A 76 2.53 -4.52 -10.04
C GLY A 76 3.74 -4.49 -9.10
N LEU A 77 4.61 -5.50 -9.26
CA LEU A 77 5.82 -5.68 -8.46
C LEU A 77 6.77 -4.47 -8.47
N PRO A 78 7.01 -3.73 -9.59
CA PRO A 78 7.92 -2.59 -9.58
C PRO A 78 7.55 -1.52 -8.55
N PHE A 79 6.25 -1.26 -8.37
CA PHE A 79 5.78 -0.32 -7.36
C PHE A 79 6.17 -0.75 -5.94
N TYR A 80 5.99 -2.02 -5.61
CA TYR A 80 6.29 -2.54 -4.27
C TYR A 80 7.79 -2.66 -4.01
N ARG A 81 8.59 -3.00 -5.02
CA ARG A 81 10.06 -2.95 -4.92
C ARG A 81 10.53 -1.53 -4.60
N GLN A 82 9.94 -0.53 -5.26
CA GLN A 82 10.24 0.89 -4.98
C GLN A 82 9.76 1.30 -3.58
N ALA A 83 8.57 0.87 -3.16
CA ALA A 83 8.05 1.15 -1.82
C ALA A 83 8.96 0.61 -0.73
N VAL A 84 9.40 -0.65 -0.84
CA VAL A 84 10.33 -1.27 0.11
C VAL A 84 11.67 -0.54 0.12
N ALA A 85 12.22 -0.18 -1.04
CA ALA A 85 13.48 0.58 -1.11
C ALA A 85 13.37 1.93 -0.38
N LEU A 86 12.26 2.66 -0.57
CA LEU A 86 12.00 3.92 0.14
C LEU A 86 11.84 3.70 1.64
N GLN A 87 11.09 2.67 2.06
CA GLN A 87 10.89 2.36 3.47
C GLN A 87 12.22 2.10 4.17
N GLN A 88 13.09 1.27 3.58
CA GLN A 88 14.41 0.97 4.12
C GLN A 88 15.30 2.21 4.19
N ARG A 89 15.26 3.06 3.15
CA ARG A 89 16.02 4.32 3.12
C ARG A 89 15.64 5.26 4.27
N TYR A 90 14.35 5.33 4.62
CA TYR A 90 13.84 6.25 5.64
C TYR A 90 13.64 5.61 7.02
N ALA A 91 13.85 4.30 7.17
CA ALA A 91 13.56 3.54 8.40
C ALA A 91 14.22 4.14 9.65
N ASN A 92 15.42 4.72 9.51
CA ASN A 92 16.15 5.39 10.59
C ASN A 92 16.25 4.54 11.88
N GLY A 93 16.58 3.24 11.71
CA GLY A 93 16.71 2.28 12.80
C GLY A 93 15.41 1.62 13.27
N LYS A 94 14.24 2.01 12.74
CA LYS A 94 12.96 1.36 13.04
C LYS A 94 12.78 0.09 12.22
N ALA A 95 12.13 -0.91 12.80
CA ALA A 95 11.67 -2.08 12.07
C ALA A 95 10.51 -1.68 11.14
N ILE A 96 10.56 -2.14 9.88
CA ILE A 96 9.49 -1.93 8.91
C ILE A 96 8.72 -3.24 8.74
N VAL A 97 7.41 -3.18 8.92
CA VAL A 97 6.51 -4.31 8.69
C VAL A 97 5.55 -3.96 7.57
N ASN A 98 5.48 -4.80 6.55
CA ASN A 98 4.48 -4.68 5.49
C ASN A 98 3.39 -5.71 5.70
N THR A 99 2.12 -5.29 5.65
CA THR A 99 0.97 -6.19 5.60
C THR A 99 0.22 -5.98 4.29
N PHE A 100 -0.33 -7.05 3.72
CA PHE A 100 -0.88 -7.03 2.38
C PHE A 100 -2.24 -7.74 2.35
N GLN A 101 -3.28 -7.04 1.90
CA GLN A 101 -4.61 -7.61 1.71
C GLN A 101 -4.93 -7.72 0.22
N THR A 102 -5.08 -8.94 -0.28
CA THR A 102 -5.32 -9.25 -1.70
C THR A 102 -6.45 -10.26 -1.87
N ASN A 103 -7.11 -10.23 -3.03
CA ASN A 103 -8.01 -11.29 -3.49
C ASN A 103 -7.30 -12.55 -3.98
N GLY A 104 -5.97 -12.50 -4.17
CA GLY A 104 -5.14 -13.66 -4.48
C GLY A 104 -5.06 -14.05 -5.96
N ILE A 105 -5.86 -13.46 -6.85
CA ILE A 105 -5.97 -13.91 -8.26
C ILE A 105 -4.69 -13.67 -9.06
N LEU A 106 -3.96 -12.61 -8.72
CA LEU A 106 -2.71 -12.22 -9.41
C LEU A 106 -1.46 -12.73 -8.71
N ILE A 107 -1.59 -13.57 -7.68
CA ILE A 107 -0.43 -14.12 -6.99
C ILE A 107 0.15 -15.26 -7.82
N ASP A 108 1.39 -15.06 -8.26
CA ASP A 108 2.27 -16.02 -8.91
C ASP A 108 3.55 -16.20 -8.08
N ASP A 109 4.54 -16.92 -8.62
CA ASP A 109 5.81 -17.18 -7.94
C ASP A 109 6.58 -15.89 -7.64
N GLU A 110 6.57 -14.91 -8.55
CA GLU A 110 7.26 -13.62 -8.33
C GLU A 110 6.59 -12.80 -7.21
N TRP A 111 5.27 -12.86 -7.11
CA TRP A 111 4.53 -12.31 -5.96
C TRP A 111 4.79 -13.09 -4.66
N ALA A 112 4.89 -14.41 -4.72
CA ALA A 112 5.20 -15.20 -3.54
C ALA A 112 6.58 -14.83 -2.97
N GLU A 113 7.58 -14.63 -3.83
CA GLU A 113 8.92 -14.18 -3.45
C GLU A 113 8.89 -12.83 -2.72
N ILE A 114 8.16 -11.83 -3.23
CA ILE A 114 8.11 -10.51 -2.58
C ILE A 114 7.34 -10.56 -1.25
N LEU A 115 6.31 -11.42 -1.14
CA LEU A 115 5.46 -11.53 0.03
C LEU A 115 6.06 -12.38 1.16
N GLN A 116 6.92 -13.34 0.83
CA GLN A 116 7.66 -14.13 1.83
C GLN A 116 8.62 -13.25 2.65
N GLY A 117 8.94 -12.06 2.14
CA GLY A 117 9.96 -11.18 2.67
C GLY A 117 11.30 -11.55 2.04
N ALA A 118 11.73 -10.75 1.06
CA ALA A 118 13.13 -10.71 0.67
C ALA A 118 13.99 -10.23 1.85
#